data_AF-A0A2S8GJY7-F1
#
_entry.id   AF-A0A2S8GJY7-F1
#
_cell.length_a   1.000
_cell.length_b   1.000
_cell.length_c   1.000
_cell.angle_alpha   90.00
_cell.angle_beta   90.00
_cell.angle_gamma   90.00
#
_symmetry.space_group_name_H-M   'P 1'
#
loop_
_entity.id
_entity.type
_entity.pdbx_description
1 polymer ?
#
loop_
_entity_poly.entity_id
_entity_poly.type
_entity_poly.pdbx_seq_one_letter_code
_entity_poly.pdbx_strand_id
1 'polypeptide(L)'
;MDNWNLLLAVEDGQGFQSILFCFGLGVIFFCVGVYGIVTKRLMIWGRERWLFSLVGLNESSPGFAALIGSCYSGFGLLLIVICSLTLMRQSREAKAEEEKERIVDLSDLNIPTRIPVEIDHRGNLPKRNPAPSAAPASDDAAKKTSPAPPPGKSLEQMRAERQQAEAERAAAQRERERLAKEAEDKMRLEKEAARKAATELPAPSKPLQELTYAETAVQEGTRLGNKDGESFTDKAPPGGLMVGAIFHIGTNYGASVAGIQPIYQVGDKYVKGKICGDETDDLVLQLAKAGEVVAGFKVQSGRIIDGAQLAFGPLQGSTVDSQQAYFDVHAGSFGGRPSEYLADGKTIAGVYGTYQKGKSVSSLGLYVVDRVQMAGAPPEHEIRTFTSANGKFTIEARFVKLNEDGTVSLEKEDGSKVKAPLASLSAEDQAYVNSVR
;
A
#
# COMPACT_ATOMS: atom_id res chain seq x y z
N MET A 1 37.13 -26.39 -16.30
CA MET A 1 36.51 -26.02 -17.60
C MET A 1 35.57 -27.16 -18.03
N ASP A 2 34.82 -27.74 -17.08
CA ASP A 2 34.30 -29.10 -17.22
C ASP A 2 32.76 -29.17 -17.24
N ASN A 3 32.08 -28.02 -17.34
CA ASN A 3 30.61 -27.94 -17.35
C ASN A 3 29.98 -27.88 -18.76
N TRP A 4 30.77 -28.01 -19.82
CA TRP A 4 30.23 -27.99 -21.20
C TRP A 4 29.78 -29.36 -21.71
N ASN A 5 30.19 -30.46 -21.06
CA ASN A 5 29.85 -31.81 -21.51
C ASN A 5 28.42 -32.26 -21.13
N LEU A 6 27.71 -31.51 -20.27
CA LEU A 6 26.34 -31.86 -19.87
C LEU A 6 25.27 -31.50 -20.93
N LEU A 7 25.63 -30.72 -21.95
CA LEU A 7 24.69 -30.28 -22.99
C LEU A 7 24.59 -31.23 -24.20
N LEU A 8 25.43 -32.27 -24.26
CA LEU A 8 25.50 -33.20 -25.41
C LEU A 8 24.90 -34.59 -25.14
N ALA A 9 24.36 -34.85 -23.94
CA ALA A 9 23.88 -36.18 -23.53
C ALA A 9 22.34 -36.31 -23.51
N VAL A 10 21.62 -35.60 -24.37
CA VAL A 10 20.16 -35.79 -24.56
C VAL A 10 19.95 -36.50 -25.89
N GLU A 11 19.88 -37.84 -25.85
CA GLU A 11 19.77 -38.71 -27.03
C GLU A 11 18.37 -38.78 -27.66
N ASP A 12 17.34 -38.21 -27.03
CA ASP A 12 15.99 -38.18 -27.63
C ASP A 12 15.74 -36.88 -28.41
N GLY A 13 16.13 -36.91 -29.68
CA GLY A 13 16.24 -35.78 -30.60
C GLY A 13 14.99 -34.94 -30.90
N GLN A 14 13.83 -35.19 -30.29
CA GLN A 14 12.60 -34.40 -30.54
C GLN A 14 12.46 -33.13 -29.69
N GLY A 15 12.92 -33.14 -28.44
CA GLY A 15 12.78 -31.98 -27.54
C GLY A 15 13.76 -30.86 -27.87
N PHE A 16 15.01 -31.21 -28.18
CA PHE A 16 16.09 -30.25 -28.41
C PHE A 16 15.90 -29.44 -29.70
N GLN A 17 15.38 -30.07 -30.76
CA GLN A 17 15.07 -29.44 -32.05
C GLN A 17 14.06 -28.28 -31.89
N SER A 18 13.02 -28.47 -31.06
CA SER A 18 11.97 -27.46 -30.85
C SER A 18 12.48 -26.23 -30.12
N ILE A 19 13.39 -26.41 -29.16
CA ILE A 19 13.98 -25.32 -28.37
C ILE A 19 14.98 -24.52 -29.19
N LEU A 20 15.85 -25.20 -29.96
CA LEU A 20 16.75 -24.56 -30.91
C LEU A 20 16.00 -23.77 -31.99
N PHE A 21 14.89 -24.31 -32.48
CA PHE A 21 14.03 -23.64 -33.44
C PHE A 21 13.41 -22.36 -32.86
N CYS A 22 12.86 -22.42 -31.64
CA CYS A 22 12.30 -21.24 -30.97
C CYS A 22 13.37 -20.18 -30.67
N PHE A 23 14.55 -20.61 -30.23
CA PHE A 23 15.69 -19.72 -30.00
C PHE A 23 16.17 -19.06 -31.30
N GLY A 24 16.29 -19.84 -32.37
CA GLY A 24 16.64 -19.35 -33.70
C GLY A 24 15.64 -18.30 -34.21
N LEU A 25 14.33 -18.56 -34.07
CA LEU A 25 13.29 -17.59 -34.39
C LEU A 25 13.40 -16.31 -33.56
N GLY A 26 13.64 -16.42 -32.24
CA GLY A 26 13.84 -15.27 -31.36
C GLY A 26 15.00 -14.38 -31.80
N VAL A 27 16.14 -14.99 -32.15
CA VAL A 27 17.32 -14.27 -32.68
C VAL A 27 17.01 -13.61 -34.02
N ILE A 28 16.31 -14.30 -34.94
CA ILE A 28 15.91 -13.72 -36.23
C ILE A 28 15.01 -12.49 -36.03
N PHE A 29 13.98 -12.57 -35.19
CA PHE A 29 13.10 -11.43 -34.92
C PHE A 29 13.83 -10.27 -34.24
N PHE A 30 14.76 -10.56 -33.33
CA PHE A 30 15.61 -9.54 -32.71
C PHE A 30 16.49 -8.85 -33.76
N CYS A 31 17.17 -9.61 -34.61
CA CYS A 31 18.00 -9.07 -35.69
C CYS A 31 17.19 -8.27 -36.71
N VAL A 32 15.96 -8.70 -37.06
CA VAL A 32 15.06 -7.94 -37.94
C VAL A 32 14.60 -6.63 -37.28
N GLY A 33 14.30 -6.64 -35.98
CA GLY A 33 13.96 -5.42 -35.23
C GLY A 33 15.11 -4.41 -35.19
N VAL A 34 16.32 -4.88 -34.88
CA VAL A 34 17.54 -4.05 -34.90
C VAL A 34 17.84 -3.55 -36.32
N TYR A 35 17.72 -4.43 -37.32
CA TYR A 35 17.91 -4.06 -38.73
C TYR A 35 16.92 -2.99 -39.16
N GLY A 36 15.64 -3.07 -38.78
CA GLY A 36 14.62 -2.04 -39.07
C GLY A 36 14.96 -0.68 -38.46
N ILE A 37 15.52 -0.66 -37.24
CA ILE A 37 15.99 0.58 -36.59
C ILE A 37 17.18 1.17 -37.36
N VAL A 38 18.13 0.33 -37.79
CA VAL A 38 19.37 0.76 -38.45
C VAL A 38 19.16 1.14 -39.92
N THR A 39 18.42 0.33 -40.69
CA THR A 39 18.18 0.58 -42.13
C THR A 39 17.22 1.70 -42.41
N LYS A 40 16.24 2.02 -41.52
CA LYS A 40 15.39 3.21 -41.73
C LYS A 40 16.22 4.49 -41.66
N ARG A 41 17.30 4.51 -40.85
CA ARG A 41 18.26 5.63 -40.80
C ARG A 41 19.01 5.83 -42.12
N LEU A 42 19.15 4.78 -42.94
CA LEU A 42 19.77 4.79 -44.27
C LEU A 42 18.75 4.99 -45.41
N MET A 43 17.52 4.47 -45.27
CA MET A 43 16.47 4.55 -46.31
C MET A 43 15.67 5.87 -46.32
N ILE A 44 15.66 6.65 -45.24
CA ILE A 44 14.97 7.97 -45.19
C ILE A 44 15.61 9.00 -46.15
N TRP A 45 16.75 8.69 -46.79
CA TRP A 45 17.29 9.51 -47.89
C TRP A 45 16.70 9.22 -49.27
N GLY A 46 15.88 8.18 -49.42
CA GLY A 46 15.42 7.74 -50.74
C GLY A 46 14.02 7.13 -50.76
N ARG A 47 13.03 8.00 -51.02
CA ARG A 47 11.77 7.73 -51.75
C ARG A 47 10.52 7.21 -51.00
N GLU A 48 9.42 7.82 -51.45
CA GLU A 48 7.99 7.43 -51.47
C GLU A 48 7.07 7.74 -50.27
N ARG A 49 6.44 8.93 -50.39
CA ARG A 49 5.34 9.50 -49.58
C ARG A 49 3.94 8.90 -49.83
N TRP A 50 3.76 7.99 -50.80
CA TRP A 50 2.42 7.74 -51.34
C TRP A 50 1.59 6.68 -50.61
N LEU A 51 2.23 5.67 -50.00
CA LEU A 51 1.50 4.56 -49.34
C LEU A 51 0.95 4.91 -47.94
N PHE A 52 1.43 5.97 -47.30
CA PHE A 52 1.13 6.29 -45.90
C PHE A 52 0.00 7.33 -45.70
N SER A 53 -0.51 7.96 -46.75
CA SER A 53 -1.62 8.93 -46.60
C SER A 53 -2.98 8.29 -46.30
N LEU A 54 -3.12 6.97 -46.49
CA LEU A 54 -4.39 6.25 -46.30
C LEU A 54 -4.73 5.94 -44.82
N VAL A 55 -3.78 6.04 -43.89
CA VAL A 55 -3.98 5.62 -42.49
C VAL A 55 -3.97 6.80 -41.50
N GLY A 56 -3.85 8.04 -41.97
CA GLY A 56 -3.97 9.25 -41.12
C GLY A 56 -2.88 9.37 -40.03
N LEU A 57 -1.84 8.56 -40.08
CA LEU A 57 -0.71 8.59 -39.15
C LEU A 57 0.46 9.33 -39.81
N ASN A 58 0.84 10.48 -39.24
CA ASN A 58 2.02 11.22 -39.68
C ASN A 58 3.29 10.40 -39.39
N GLU A 59 3.88 9.85 -40.45
CA GLU A 59 5.03 8.95 -40.41
C GLU A 59 6.33 9.60 -39.87
N SER A 60 6.34 10.94 -39.77
CA SER A 60 7.51 11.72 -39.36
C SER A 60 7.65 11.88 -37.85
N SER A 61 6.74 11.35 -37.02
CA SER A 61 6.98 11.38 -35.58
C SER A 61 8.09 10.38 -35.23
N PRO A 62 9.20 10.82 -34.59
CA PRO A 62 10.25 9.91 -34.11
C PRO A 62 9.70 8.77 -33.23
N GLY A 63 8.52 8.96 -32.65
CA GLY A 63 7.84 8.00 -31.78
C GLY A 63 7.36 6.73 -32.47
N PHE A 64 6.96 6.75 -33.75
CA PHE A 64 6.35 5.57 -34.38
C PHE A 64 7.37 4.44 -34.66
N ALA A 65 8.57 4.80 -35.12
CA ALA A 65 9.64 3.82 -35.34
C ALA A 65 10.18 3.27 -34.00
N ALA A 66 10.29 4.12 -32.97
CA ALA A 66 10.63 3.69 -31.63
C ALA A 66 9.58 2.73 -31.06
N LEU A 67 8.28 3.01 -31.29
CA LEU A 67 7.18 2.15 -30.87
C LEU A 67 7.28 0.77 -31.51
N ILE A 68 7.33 0.68 -32.84
CA ILE A 68 7.38 -0.60 -33.55
C ILE A 68 8.67 -1.38 -33.21
N GLY A 69 9.82 -0.70 -33.20
CA GLY A 69 11.10 -1.29 -32.81
C GLY A 69 11.03 -1.86 -31.39
N SER A 70 10.47 -1.11 -30.44
CA SER A 70 10.28 -1.56 -29.06
C SER A 70 9.31 -2.73 -28.94
N CYS A 71 8.26 -2.80 -29.77
CA CYS A 71 7.33 -3.92 -29.80
C CYS A 71 8.02 -5.21 -30.26
N TYR A 72 8.81 -5.17 -31.34
CA TYR A 72 9.53 -6.36 -31.81
C TYR A 72 10.65 -6.79 -30.85
N SER A 73 11.39 -5.85 -30.27
CA SER A 73 12.41 -6.16 -29.26
C SER A 73 11.79 -6.72 -27.97
N GLY A 74 10.66 -6.17 -27.54
CA GLY A 74 9.91 -6.65 -26.37
C GLY A 74 9.38 -8.07 -26.60
N PHE A 75 8.83 -8.35 -27.78
CA PHE A 75 8.35 -9.69 -28.12
C PHE A 75 9.49 -10.72 -28.22
N GLY A 76 10.64 -10.33 -28.78
CA GLY A 76 11.84 -11.18 -28.82
C GLY A 76 12.35 -11.54 -27.41
N LEU A 77 12.44 -10.56 -26.51
CA LEU A 77 12.82 -10.80 -25.11
C LEU A 77 11.81 -11.70 -24.37
N LEU A 78 10.52 -11.48 -24.60
CA LEU A 78 9.47 -12.31 -24.01
C LEU A 78 9.61 -13.78 -24.42
N LEU A 79 9.87 -14.06 -25.70
CA LEU A 79 10.09 -15.43 -26.18
C LEU A 79 11.33 -16.07 -25.55
N ILE A 80 12.43 -15.33 -25.38
CA ILE A 80 13.65 -15.83 -24.71
C ILE A 80 13.35 -16.20 -23.25
N VAL A 81 12.58 -15.37 -22.54
CA VAL A 81 12.20 -15.65 -21.14
C VAL A 81 11.30 -16.88 -21.06
N ILE A 82 10.31 -17.00 -21.95
CA ILE A 82 9.42 -18.17 -22.00
C ILE A 82 10.25 -19.44 -22.25
N CYS A 83 11.14 -19.46 -23.26
CA CYS A 83 12.01 -20.60 -23.51
C CYS A 83 12.88 -20.96 -22.30
N SER A 84 13.43 -19.96 -21.60
CA SER A 84 14.27 -20.17 -20.42
C SER A 84 13.50 -20.78 -19.25
N LEU A 85 12.25 -20.34 -19.03
CA LEU A 85 11.37 -20.90 -18.00
C LEU A 85 10.98 -22.35 -18.32
N THR A 86 10.71 -22.66 -19.59
CA THR A 86 10.39 -24.03 -20.02
C THR A 86 11.58 -24.97 -19.80
N LEU A 87 12.81 -24.52 -20.11
CA LEU A 87 14.05 -25.25 -19.85
C LEU A 87 14.26 -25.52 -18.35
N MET A 88 14.05 -24.50 -17.50
CA MET A 88 14.16 -24.67 -16.05
C MET A 88 13.14 -25.65 -15.49
N ARG A 89 11.92 -25.66 -16.05
CA ARG A 89 10.87 -26.62 -15.65
C ARG A 89 11.26 -28.05 -16.01
N GLN A 90 11.71 -28.29 -17.25
CA GLN A 90 12.17 -29.61 -17.68
C GLN A 90 13.35 -30.11 -16.83
N SER A 91 14.29 -29.23 -16.49
CA SER A 91 15.42 -29.58 -15.60
C SER A 91 14.97 -29.98 -14.19
N ARG A 92 13.90 -29.36 -13.66
CA ARG A 92 13.34 -29.75 -12.34
C ARG A 92 12.61 -31.08 -12.41
N GLU A 93 11.87 -31.33 -13.48
CA GLU A 93 11.16 -32.59 -13.69
C GLU A 93 12.16 -33.76 -13.81
N ALA A 94 13.26 -33.59 -14.56
CA ALA A 94 14.33 -34.59 -14.66
C ALA A 94 15.01 -34.88 -13.31
N LYS A 95 15.29 -33.86 -12.49
CA LYS A 95 15.87 -34.07 -11.15
C LYS A 95 14.91 -34.78 -10.18
N ALA A 96 13.60 -34.51 -10.31
CA ALA A 96 12.60 -35.15 -9.47
C ALA A 96 12.43 -36.64 -9.81
N GLU A 97 12.66 -37.04 -11.06
CA GLU A 97 12.69 -38.46 -11.44
C GLU A 97 13.97 -39.17 -10.94
N GLU A 98 15.14 -38.54 -11.06
CA GLU A 98 16.40 -39.09 -10.51
C GLU A 98 16.33 -39.29 -8.98
N GLU A 99 15.70 -38.36 -8.27
CA GLU A 99 15.50 -38.46 -6.81
C GLU A 99 14.51 -39.57 -6.44
N LYS A 100 13.47 -39.81 -7.25
CA LYS A 100 12.55 -40.93 -7.05
C LYS A 100 13.24 -42.27 -7.24
N GLU A 101 14.10 -42.41 -8.25
CA GLU A 101 14.86 -43.65 -8.46
C GLU A 101 15.84 -43.94 -7.31
N ARG A 102 16.49 -42.92 -6.75
CA ARG A 102 17.37 -43.09 -5.57
C ARG A 102 16.63 -43.51 -4.30
N ILE A 103 15.39 -43.09 -4.11
CA ILE A 103 14.61 -43.44 -2.90
C ILE A 103 14.15 -44.90 -2.95
N VAL A 104 13.93 -45.47 -4.14
CA VAL A 104 13.55 -46.89 -4.28
C VAL A 104 14.70 -47.82 -3.84
N ASP A 105 15.96 -47.42 -4.04
CA ASP A 105 17.15 -48.23 -3.73
C ASP A 105 17.52 -48.27 -2.23
N LEU A 106 17.02 -47.33 -1.42
CA LEU A 106 17.26 -47.27 0.03
C LEU A 106 16.31 -48.17 0.85
N SER A 107 15.29 -48.73 0.22
CA SER A 107 14.28 -49.59 0.85
C SER A 107 14.82 -50.95 1.31
N ASP A 108 15.95 -51.40 0.75
CA ASP A 108 16.51 -52.74 0.97
C ASP A 108 17.61 -52.79 2.05
N LEU A 109 17.93 -51.66 2.69
CA LEU A 109 18.93 -51.63 3.76
C LEU A 109 18.31 -51.95 5.12
N ASN A 110 18.42 -53.22 5.50
CA ASN A 110 18.02 -53.77 6.79
C ASN A 110 18.94 -53.25 7.92
N ILE A 111 18.50 -52.24 8.67
CA ILE A 111 19.28 -51.66 9.78
C ILE A 111 18.83 -52.28 11.12
N PRO A 112 19.74 -52.92 11.89
CA PRO A 112 19.42 -53.47 13.20
C PRO A 112 19.33 -52.39 14.29
N THR A 113 18.31 -52.55 15.13
CA THR A 113 17.91 -51.63 16.20
C THR A 113 18.80 -51.71 17.46
N ARG A 114 19.01 -50.54 18.07
CA ARG A 114 19.44 -50.23 19.46
C ARG A 114 20.93 -50.04 19.76
N ILE A 115 21.27 -48.79 20.07
CA ILE A 115 22.30 -48.43 21.06
C ILE A 115 21.67 -47.40 22.03
N PRO A 116 21.83 -47.54 23.36
CA PRO A 116 21.41 -46.53 24.32
C PRO A 116 22.46 -45.42 24.42
N VAL A 117 22.05 -44.15 24.42
CA VAL A 117 22.95 -43.01 24.58
C VAL A 117 22.70 -42.33 25.92
N GLU A 118 23.79 -42.23 26.67
CA GLU A 118 24.02 -41.56 27.93
C GLU A 118 24.10 -40.04 27.73
N ILE A 119 23.46 -39.27 28.62
CA ILE A 119 23.26 -37.83 28.49
C ILE A 119 24.40 -37.09 29.19
N ASP A 120 25.14 -36.25 28.44
CA ASP A 120 26.05 -35.24 28.98
C ASP A 120 25.50 -33.82 28.73
N HIS A 121 25.54 -32.99 29.77
CA HIS A 121 24.98 -31.64 29.83
C HIS A 121 26.04 -30.58 29.51
N ARG A 122 26.05 -30.03 28.28
CA ARG A 122 26.62 -28.70 28.00
C ARG A 122 25.80 -27.93 26.97
N GLY A 123 25.47 -26.69 27.35
CA GLY A 123 24.52 -25.82 26.69
C GLY A 123 24.87 -25.45 25.26
N ASN A 124 23.89 -25.61 24.38
CA ASN A 124 23.74 -24.91 23.12
C ASN A 124 22.25 -24.82 22.78
N LEU A 125 21.88 -23.70 22.15
CA LEU A 125 20.55 -23.19 21.80
C LEU A 125 19.47 -24.24 21.45
N PRO A 126 18.19 -24.02 21.81
CA PRO A 126 17.13 -24.96 21.52
C PRO A 126 16.83 -25.01 20.01
N LYS A 127 17.23 -26.10 19.36
CA LYS A 127 16.66 -26.53 18.09
C LYS A 127 15.16 -26.75 18.28
N ARG A 128 14.36 -25.96 17.56
CA ARG A 128 12.92 -26.08 17.47
C ARG A 128 12.59 -27.44 16.82
N ASN A 129 12.14 -28.39 17.64
CA ASN A 129 11.58 -29.65 17.17
C ASN A 129 10.38 -29.35 16.24
N PRO A 130 10.25 -30.04 15.09
CA PRO A 130 9.03 -29.97 14.30
C PRO A 130 7.86 -30.46 15.15
N ALA A 131 6.79 -29.67 15.20
CA ALA A 131 5.56 -30.06 15.85
C ALA A 131 5.06 -31.40 15.27
N PRO A 132 4.64 -32.37 16.10
CA PRO A 132 4.04 -33.59 15.60
C PRO A 132 2.75 -33.24 14.84
N SER A 133 2.75 -33.59 13.56
CA SER A 133 1.57 -33.62 12.70
C SER A 133 0.48 -34.44 13.39
N ALA A 134 -0.57 -33.77 13.88
CA ALA A 134 -1.80 -34.39 14.31
C ALA A 134 -2.56 -34.86 13.07
N ALA A 135 -2.09 -35.94 12.45
CA ALA A 135 -2.94 -36.74 11.60
C ALA A 135 -4.02 -37.36 12.50
N PRO A 136 -5.32 -37.26 12.17
CA PRO A 136 -6.32 -38.07 12.83
C PRO A 136 -5.99 -39.53 12.53
N ALA A 137 -5.41 -40.22 13.52
CA ALA A 137 -5.24 -41.65 13.48
C ALA A 137 -6.62 -42.27 13.21
N SER A 138 -6.72 -42.99 12.11
CA SER A 138 -7.89 -43.75 11.74
C SER A 138 -8.23 -44.74 12.84
N ASP A 139 -9.42 -44.59 13.42
CA ASP A 139 -10.03 -45.42 14.47
C ASP A 139 -10.38 -46.85 14.00
N ASP A 140 -9.73 -47.37 12.94
CA ASP A 140 -10.11 -48.64 12.30
C ASP A 140 -9.37 -49.88 12.84
N ALA A 141 -8.45 -49.75 13.80
CA ALA A 141 -7.64 -50.88 14.28
C ALA A 141 -7.95 -51.40 15.70
N ALA A 142 -8.92 -50.82 16.44
CA ALA A 142 -9.22 -51.23 17.82
C ALA A 142 -10.37 -52.26 17.95
N LYS A 143 -10.62 -53.06 16.92
CA LYS A 143 -11.62 -54.13 16.95
C LYS A 143 -10.98 -55.47 17.27
N LYS A 144 -10.58 -55.71 18.53
CA LYS A 144 -10.44 -57.05 19.17
C LYS A 144 -9.75 -56.94 20.52
N THR A 145 -10.56 -56.82 21.57
CA THR A 145 -10.47 -57.50 22.86
C THR A 145 -11.28 -56.67 23.84
N SER A 146 -12.61 -56.82 23.79
CA SER A 146 -13.42 -56.36 24.91
C SER A 146 -12.92 -57.10 26.15
N PRO A 147 -12.35 -56.41 27.15
CA PRO A 147 -11.85 -57.08 28.35
C PRO A 147 -12.98 -57.93 28.94
N ALA A 148 -12.68 -59.19 29.26
CA ALA A 148 -13.64 -60.07 29.89
C ALA A 148 -14.21 -59.36 31.15
N PRO A 149 -15.54 -59.40 31.37
CA PRO A 149 -16.15 -58.72 32.50
C PRO A 149 -15.48 -59.19 33.80
N PRO A 150 -15.15 -58.27 34.72
CA PRO A 150 -14.52 -58.64 35.98
C PRO A 150 -15.40 -59.68 36.69
N PRO A 151 -14.83 -60.83 37.11
CA PRO A 151 -15.61 -61.87 37.76
C PRO A 151 -16.17 -61.34 39.09
N GLY A 152 -17.49 -61.43 39.27
CA GLY A 152 -18.17 -61.15 40.55
C GLY A 152 -19.12 -59.95 40.60
N LYS A 153 -19.28 -59.15 39.53
CA LYS A 153 -20.30 -58.09 39.49
C LYS A 153 -21.63 -58.59 38.91
N SER A 154 -22.75 -58.23 39.55
CA SER A 154 -24.08 -58.54 39.01
C SER A 154 -24.36 -57.70 37.75
N LEU A 155 -25.22 -58.19 36.84
CA LEU A 155 -25.62 -57.45 35.63
C LEU A 155 -26.21 -56.07 35.96
N GLU A 156 -26.90 -55.96 37.10
CA GLU A 156 -27.46 -54.71 37.60
C GLU A 156 -26.37 -53.71 38.01
N GLN A 157 -25.31 -54.17 38.69
CA GLN A 157 -24.15 -53.32 39.02
C GLN A 157 -23.47 -52.78 37.76
N MET A 158 -23.31 -53.60 36.72
CA MET A 158 -22.74 -53.13 35.45
C MET A 158 -23.62 -52.10 34.73
N ARG A 159 -24.95 -52.22 34.81
CA ARG A 159 -25.87 -51.22 34.25
C ARG A 159 -25.82 -49.91 35.02
N ALA A 160 -25.81 -49.97 36.36
CA ALA A 160 -25.68 -48.79 37.21
C ALA A 160 -24.34 -48.06 36.95
N GLU A 161 -23.23 -48.79 36.85
CA GLU A 161 -21.91 -48.21 36.53
C GLU A 161 -21.88 -47.54 35.15
N ARG A 162 -22.53 -48.15 34.13
CA ARG A 162 -22.64 -47.51 32.80
C ARG A 162 -23.48 -46.25 32.84
N GLN A 163 -24.63 -46.28 33.50
CA GLN A 163 -25.49 -45.10 33.65
C GLN A 163 -24.76 -43.98 34.39
N GLN A 164 -24.00 -44.31 35.45
CA GLN A 164 -23.19 -43.35 36.16
C GLN A 164 -22.07 -42.79 35.27
N ALA A 165 -21.34 -43.63 34.55
CA ALA A 165 -20.28 -43.18 33.65
C ALA A 165 -20.82 -42.31 32.49
N GLU A 166 -22.00 -42.63 31.96
CA GLU A 166 -22.69 -41.81 30.95
C GLU A 166 -23.13 -40.46 31.54
N ALA A 167 -23.67 -40.45 32.75
CA ALA A 167 -24.04 -39.22 33.45
C ALA A 167 -22.80 -38.34 33.75
N GLU A 168 -21.69 -38.93 34.17
CA GLU A 168 -20.41 -38.24 34.41
C GLU A 168 -19.83 -37.66 33.11
N ARG A 169 -19.88 -38.41 32.00
CA ARG A 169 -19.45 -37.90 30.68
C ARG A 169 -20.33 -36.75 30.19
N ALA A 170 -21.64 -36.89 30.32
CA ALA A 170 -22.58 -35.83 29.95
C ALA A 170 -22.39 -34.57 30.80
N ALA A 171 -22.13 -34.72 32.11
CA ALA A 171 -21.80 -33.61 33.00
C ALA A 171 -20.48 -32.94 32.60
N ALA A 172 -19.42 -33.72 32.33
CA ALA A 172 -18.13 -33.21 31.88
C ALA A 172 -18.23 -32.47 30.52
N GLN A 173 -19.07 -32.95 29.60
CA GLN A 173 -19.31 -32.27 28.33
C GLN A 173 -20.01 -30.92 28.53
N ARG A 174 -21.07 -30.86 29.35
CA ARG A 174 -21.75 -29.60 29.67
C ARG A 174 -20.83 -28.58 30.32
N GLU A 175 -19.93 -29.04 31.20
CA GLU A 175 -18.94 -28.17 31.83
C GLU A 175 -17.92 -27.63 30.82
N ARG A 176 -17.42 -28.48 29.90
CA ARG A 176 -16.54 -28.04 28.81
C ARG A 176 -17.21 -27.02 27.89
N GLU A 177 -18.47 -27.26 27.52
CA GLU A 177 -19.25 -26.33 26.71
C GLU A 177 -19.46 -24.99 27.43
N ARG A 178 -19.75 -25.01 28.74
CA ARG A 178 -19.85 -23.79 29.55
C ARG A 178 -18.53 -23.02 29.58
N LEU A 179 -17.41 -23.70 29.86
CA LEU A 179 -16.09 -23.08 29.90
C LEU A 179 -15.66 -22.53 28.53
N ALA A 180 -15.98 -23.23 27.43
CA ALA A 180 -15.70 -22.76 26.08
C ALA A 180 -16.49 -21.49 25.76
N LYS A 181 -17.78 -21.44 26.13
CA LYS A 181 -18.61 -20.26 25.97
C LYS A 181 -18.12 -19.08 26.82
N GLU A 182 -17.77 -19.32 28.07
CA GLU A 182 -17.19 -18.29 28.95
C GLU A 182 -15.86 -17.73 28.39
N ALA A 183 -15.02 -18.60 27.80
CA ALA A 183 -13.77 -18.18 27.16
C ALA A 183 -14.03 -17.36 25.88
N GLU A 184 -15.01 -17.74 25.06
CA GLU A 184 -15.43 -16.98 23.87
C GLU A 184 -16.00 -15.61 24.24
N ASP A 185 -16.90 -15.55 25.24
CA ASP A 185 -17.48 -14.30 25.73
C ASP A 185 -16.41 -13.37 26.30
N LYS A 186 -15.45 -13.91 27.07
CA LYS A 186 -14.31 -13.15 27.58
C LYS A 186 -13.44 -12.59 26.45
N MET A 187 -13.12 -13.41 25.45
CA MET A 187 -12.33 -12.98 24.29
C MET A 187 -13.06 -11.89 23.50
N ARG A 188 -14.39 -11.98 23.34
CA ARG A 188 -15.21 -10.94 22.70
C ARG A 188 -15.14 -9.63 23.46
N LEU A 189 -15.31 -9.65 24.78
CA LEU A 189 -15.23 -8.46 25.63
C LEU A 189 -13.84 -7.81 25.59
N GLU A 190 -12.77 -8.61 25.61
CA GLU A 190 -11.41 -8.11 25.48
C GLU A 190 -11.18 -7.46 24.10
N LYS A 191 -11.70 -8.07 23.03
CA LYS A 191 -11.63 -7.51 21.67
C LYS A 191 -12.41 -6.19 21.53
N GLU A 192 -13.61 -6.12 22.08
CA GLU A 192 -14.42 -4.89 22.10
C GLU A 192 -13.75 -3.78 22.92
N ALA A 193 -13.16 -4.12 24.07
CA ALA A 193 -12.41 -3.17 24.88
C ALA A 193 -11.17 -2.65 24.15
N ALA A 194 -10.42 -3.54 23.48
CA ALA A 194 -9.27 -3.16 22.65
C ALA A 194 -9.69 -2.27 21.47
N ARG A 195 -10.79 -2.60 20.78
CA ARG A 195 -11.36 -1.78 19.71
C ARG A 195 -11.75 -0.39 20.22
N LYS A 196 -12.41 -0.31 21.37
CA LYS A 196 -12.79 0.96 21.99
C LYS A 196 -11.55 1.78 22.35
N ALA A 197 -10.55 1.17 22.98
CA ALA A 197 -9.30 1.84 23.34
C ALA A 197 -8.53 2.34 22.11
N ALA A 198 -8.47 1.57 21.02
CA ALA A 198 -7.84 2.00 19.77
C ALA A 198 -8.60 3.14 19.06
N THR A 199 -9.90 3.28 19.34
CA THR A 199 -10.79 4.27 18.73
C THR A 199 -10.90 5.57 19.55
N GLU A 200 -10.49 5.53 20.82
CA GLU A 200 -10.41 6.68 21.71
C GLU A 200 -9.14 7.48 21.41
N LEU A 201 -9.31 8.67 20.86
CA LEU A 201 -8.20 9.56 20.54
C LEU A 201 -7.78 10.34 21.80
N PRO A 202 -6.47 10.46 22.09
CA PRO A 202 -6.01 11.34 23.16
C PRO A 202 -6.35 12.79 22.82
N ALA A 203 -6.45 13.68 23.81
CA ALA A 203 -6.55 15.11 23.51
C ALA A 203 -5.25 15.61 22.83
N PRO A 204 -5.33 16.52 21.84
CA PRO A 204 -4.13 17.09 21.24
C PRO A 204 -3.34 17.85 22.31
N SER A 205 -2.06 17.53 22.46
CA SER A 205 -1.20 18.19 23.44
C SER A 205 -0.83 19.62 23.08
N LYS A 206 -0.95 19.98 21.79
CA LYS A 206 -0.76 21.34 21.28
C LYS A 206 -1.82 21.66 20.23
N PRO A 207 -2.57 22.78 20.36
CA PRO A 207 -3.46 23.22 19.30
C PRO A 207 -2.64 23.60 18.07
N LEU A 208 -3.14 23.26 16.87
CA LEU A 208 -2.59 23.82 15.64
C LEU A 208 -2.99 25.29 15.55
N GLN A 209 -2.20 26.06 14.80
CA GLN A 209 -2.64 27.41 14.42
C GLN A 209 -3.97 27.27 13.69
N GLU A 210 -4.91 28.16 13.96
CA GLU A 210 -6.16 28.18 13.21
C GLU A 210 -5.83 28.53 11.76
N LEU A 211 -6.26 27.67 10.86
CA LEU A 211 -6.01 27.78 9.43
C LEU A 211 -7.35 27.89 8.72
N THR A 212 -7.39 28.67 7.67
CA THR A 212 -8.55 28.80 6.78
C THR A 212 -8.09 28.60 5.35
N TYR A 213 -8.83 27.80 4.61
CA TYR A 213 -8.60 27.61 3.18
C TYR A 213 -9.94 27.56 2.45
N ALA A 214 -9.97 28.12 1.24
CA ALA A 214 -11.14 28.01 0.38
C ALA A 214 -11.31 26.56 -0.08
N GLU A 215 -12.54 26.08 -0.24
CA GLU A 215 -12.79 24.72 -0.77
C GLU A 215 -12.16 24.51 -2.16
N THR A 216 -12.06 25.58 -2.95
CA THR A 216 -11.40 25.59 -4.27
C THR A 216 -9.88 25.43 -4.19
N ALA A 217 -9.26 25.66 -3.04
CA ALA A 217 -7.83 25.44 -2.82
C ALA A 217 -7.49 23.98 -2.56
N VAL A 218 -8.49 23.12 -2.32
CA VAL A 218 -8.32 21.68 -2.07
C VAL A 218 -8.25 20.94 -3.40
N GLN A 219 -7.11 20.32 -3.69
CA GLN A 219 -6.84 19.58 -4.92
C GLN A 219 -6.53 18.11 -4.64
N GLU A 220 -6.79 17.24 -5.62
CA GLU A 220 -6.34 15.85 -5.57
C GLU A 220 -4.82 15.78 -5.77
N GLY A 221 -4.11 15.15 -4.84
CA GLY A 221 -2.69 14.83 -4.98
C GLY A 221 -2.44 13.65 -5.92
N THR A 222 -1.31 12.96 -5.72
CA THR A 222 -1.05 11.71 -6.44
C THR A 222 -1.80 10.56 -5.76
N ARG A 223 -2.54 9.79 -6.56
CA ARG A 223 -3.17 8.54 -6.14
C ARG A 223 -2.27 7.35 -6.48
N LEU A 224 -2.03 6.49 -5.50
CA LEU A 224 -1.25 5.25 -5.60
C LEU A 224 -2.18 4.03 -5.55
N GLY A 225 -1.81 2.95 -6.24
CA GLY A 225 -2.59 1.70 -6.32
C GLY A 225 -3.49 1.59 -7.55
N ASN A 226 -4.38 0.60 -7.53
CA ASN A 226 -5.28 0.28 -8.63
C ASN A 226 -6.60 1.07 -8.52
N LYS A 227 -7.11 1.58 -9.65
CA LYS A 227 -8.32 2.41 -9.74
C LYS A 227 -9.62 1.60 -9.81
N ASP A 228 -9.54 0.27 -9.70
CA ASP A 228 -10.71 -0.60 -9.67
C ASP A 228 -11.55 -0.40 -8.39
N GLY A 229 -12.86 -0.58 -8.49
CA GLY A 229 -13.80 -0.54 -7.36
C GLY A 229 -14.62 0.75 -7.26
N GLU A 230 -15.28 0.92 -6.11
CA GLU A 230 -16.04 2.12 -5.77
C GLU A 230 -15.10 3.23 -5.28
N SER A 231 -15.30 4.45 -5.75
CA SER A 231 -14.54 5.61 -5.27
C SER A 231 -15.01 6.05 -3.89
N PHE A 232 -14.08 6.52 -3.06
CA PHE A 232 -14.37 7.18 -1.78
C PHE A 232 -13.67 8.52 -1.68
N THR A 233 -14.24 9.43 -0.88
CA THR A 233 -13.65 10.72 -0.55
C THR A 233 -14.01 11.09 0.90
N ASP A 234 -13.05 11.64 1.62
CA ASP A 234 -13.28 12.25 2.92
C ASP A 234 -12.36 13.46 3.12
N LYS A 235 -12.98 14.61 3.39
CA LYS A 235 -12.29 15.89 3.55
C LYS A 235 -12.45 16.37 4.99
N ALA A 236 -11.42 17.03 5.49
CA ALA A 236 -11.42 17.69 6.78
C ALA A 236 -12.56 18.74 6.83
N PRO A 237 -13.16 18.96 8.00
CA PRO A 237 -13.99 20.14 8.24
C PRO A 237 -13.22 21.43 7.90
N PRO A 238 -13.90 22.56 7.64
CA PRO A 238 -13.24 23.84 7.36
C PRO A 238 -12.16 24.18 8.38
N GLY A 239 -10.94 24.43 7.89
CA GLY A 239 -9.77 24.75 8.71
C GLY A 239 -9.09 23.56 9.40
N GLY A 240 -9.59 22.34 9.19
CA GLY A 240 -8.98 21.13 9.70
C GLY A 240 -7.80 20.66 8.85
N LEU A 241 -6.77 20.15 9.50
CA LEU A 241 -5.67 19.45 8.83
C LEU A 241 -5.65 17.98 9.23
N MET A 242 -5.26 17.11 8.30
CA MET A 242 -5.07 15.69 8.59
C MET A 242 -3.82 15.49 9.44
N VAL A 243 -3.99 14.85 10.60
CA VAL A 243 -2.95 14.57 11.59
C VAL A 243 -2.72 13.08 11.81
N GLY A 244 -3.52 12.23 11.19
CA GLY A 244 -3.40 10.78 11.35
C GLY A 244 -4.49 10.02 10.62
N ALA A 245 -4.53 8.71 10.84
CA ALA A 245 -5.61 7.84 10.41
C ALA A 245 -5.68 6.59 11.29
N ILE A 246 -6.85 5.96 11.31
CA ILE A 246 -7.05 4.60 11.77
C ILE A 246 -7.14 3.73 10.52
N PHE A 247 -6.22 2.79 10.36
CA PHE A 247 -6.26 1.79 9.30
C PHE A 247 -6.99 0.55 9.79
N HIS A 248 -8.00 0.10 9.04
CA HIS A 248 -8.69 -1.16 9.27
C HIS A 248 -7.98 -2.25 8.48
N ILE A 249 -7.50 -3.29 9.15
CA ILE A 249 -6.75 -4.39 8.55
C ILE A 249 -7.69 -5.58 8.31
N GLY A 250 -7.74 -6.05 7.07
CA GLY A 250 -8.56 -7.18 6.64
C GLY A 250 -7.73 -8.43 6.38
N THR A 251 -8.34 -9.60 6.53
CA THR A 251 -7.66 -10.89 6.31
C THR A 251 -7.42 -11.22 4.83
N ASN A 252 -7.99 -10.43 3.91
CA ASN A 252 -7.81 -10.59 2.48
C ASN A 252 -6.33 -10.43 2.11
N TYR A 253 -5.80 -11.37 1.33
CA TYR A 253 -4.41 -11.37 0.83
C TYR A 253 -3.33 -11.26 1.93
N GLY A 254 -3.62 -11.71 3.15
CA GLY A 254 -2.60 -11.82 4.21
C GLY A 254 -2.36 -10.53 4.99
N ALA A 255 -3.43 -9.88 5.47
CA ALA A 255 -3.44 -8.61 6.23
C ALA A 255 -3.33 -7.36 5.35
N SER A 256 -4.31 -7.15 4.47
CA SER A 256 -4.37 -5.94 3.63
C SER A 256 -5.15 -4.79 4.28
N VAL A 257 -5.03 -3.58 3.73
CA VAL A 257 -5.76 -2.41 4.23
C VAL A 257 -7.21 -2.50 3.74
N ALA A 258 -8.12 -2.91 4.62
CA ALA A 258 -9.55 -3.03 4.36
C ALA A 258 -10.24 -1.67 4.22
N GLY A 259 -9.83 -0.71 5.05
CA GLY A 259 -10.37 0.64 5.09
C GLY A 259 -9.46 1.63 5.82
N ILE A 260 -9.81 2.91 5.72
CA ILE A 260 -9.10 4.01 6.37
C ILE A 260 -10.12 5.00 6.95
N GLN A 261 -9.89 5.45 8.18
CA GLN A 261 -10.62 6.56 8.79
C GLN A 261 -9.64 7.69 9.10
N PRO A 262 -9.62 8.80 8.33
CA PRO A 262 -8.71 9.89 8.58
C PRO A 262 -9.03 10.59 9.91
N ILE A 263 -8.01 11.15 10.54
CA ILE A 263 -8.13 11.94 11.77
C ILE A 263 -7.68 13.35 11.43
N TYR A 264 -8.56 14.31 11.69
CA TYR A 264 -8.33 15.73 11.49
C TYR A 264 -8.12 16.43 12.81
N GLN A 265 -7.27 17.45 12.86
CA GLN A 265 -7.23 18.40 13.96
C GLN A 265 -7.86 19.72 13.52
N VAL A 266 -8.88 20.15 14.24
CA VAL A 266 -9.59 21.42 14.04
C VAL A 266 -9.44 22.22 15.34
N GLY A 267 -8.56 23.22 15.33
CA GLY A 267 -8.18 23.96 16.53
C GLY A 267 -7.57 23.06 17.62
N ASP A 268 -8.27 22.94 18.75
CA ASP A 268 -7.87 22.20 19.95
C ASP A 268 -8.47 20.78 20.03
N LYS A 269 -9.09 20.28 18.96
CA LYS A 269 -9.78 18.99 18.97
C LYS A 269 -9.40 18.11 17.80
N TYR A 270 -9.33 16.81 18.06
CA TYR A 270 -9.36 15.81 17.01
C TYR A 270 -10.79 15.49 16.59
N VAL A 271 -10.99 15.38 15.27
CA VAL A 271 -12.24 15.03 14.63
C VAL A 271 -11.97 13.83 13.74
N LYS A 272 -12.69 12.72 13.99
CA LYS A 272 -12.62 11.54 13.12
C LYS A 272 -13.44 11.78 11.86
N GLY A 273 -12.85 11.45 10.73
CA GLY A 273 -13.51 11.42 9.43
C GLY A 273 -14.43 10.22 9.24
N LYS A 274 -14.92 10.06 8.02
CA LYS A 274 -15.72 8.89 7.62
C LYS A 274 -14.81 7.68 7.43
N ILE A 275 -15.32 6.49 7.74
CA ILE A 275 -14.65 5.24 7.37
C ILE A 275 -14.76 5.08 5.85
N CYS A 276 -13.63 5.00 5.18
CA CYS A 276 -13.49 4.81 3.74
C CYS A 276 -12.99 3.39 3.47
N GLY A 277 -13.87 2.49 3.02
CA GLY A 277 -13.59 1.07 2.83
C GLY A 277 -14.41 0.19 3.77
N ASP A 278 -13.92 -1.01 4.05
CA ASP A 278 -14.55 -1.95 4.98
C ASP A 278 -14.01 -1.76 6.40
N GLU A 279 -14.92 -1.70 7.39
CA GLU A 279 -14.56 -1.66 8.81
C GLU A 279 -14.21 -3.07 9.31
N THR A 280 -13.08 -3.19 10.01
CA THR A 280 -12.64 -4.43 10.66
C THR A 280 -12.31 -4.18 12.14
N ASP A 281 -12.15 -5.26 12.90
CA ASP A 281 -11.77 -5.15 14.32
C ASP A 281 -10.25 -5.05 14.56
N ASP A 282 -9.43 -5.28 13.53
CA ASP A 282 -7.97 -5.13 13.61
C ASP A 282 -7.60 -3.73 13.14
N LEU A 283 -7.14 -2.89 14.08
CA LEU A 283 -6.97 -1.46 13.88
C LEU A 283 -5.51 -1.06 14.10
N VAL A 284 -4.98 -0.23 13.21
CA VAL A 284 -3.68 0.41 13.37
C VAL A 284 -3.88 1.92 13.39
N LEU A 285 -3.72 2.52 14.57
CA LEU A 285 -3.72 3.98 14.76
C LEU A 285 -2.34 4.54 14.39
N GLN A 286 -2.31 5.49 13.47
CA GLN A 286 -1.15 6.32 13.18
C GLN A 286 -1.53 7.78 13.44
N LEU A 287 -0.81 8.44 14.35
CA LEU A 287 -1.11 9.80 14.79
C LEU A 287 0.18 10.60 14.90
N ALA A 288 0.19 11.79 14.31
CA ALA A 288 1.32 12.71 14.37
C ALA A 288 1.62 13.15 15.80
N LYS A 289 2.87 13.52 16.08
CA LYS A 289 3.23 14.15 17.35
C LYS A 289 2.66 15.56 17.43
N ALA A 290 2.74 16.15 18.61
CA ALA A 290 2.27 17.51 18.88
C ALA A 290 2.84 18.54 17.88
N GLY A 291 1.97 19.23 17.13
CA GLY A 291 2.37 20.24 16.15
C GLY A 291 2.86 19.70 14.81
N GLU A 292 2.78 18.39 14.59
CA GLU A 292 3.03 17.76 13.30
C GLU A 292 1.71 17.43 12.59
N VAL A 293 1.77 17.29 11.28
CA VAL A 293 0.65 16.94 10.42
C VAL A 293 1.07 15.88 9.40
N VAL A 294 0.12 15.27 8.70
CA VAL A 294 0.43 14.35 7.60
C VAL A 294 1.14 15.12 6.48
N ALA A 295 2.31 14.62 6.08
CA ALA A 295 3.15 15.15 5.00
C ALA A 295 3.05 14.33 3.70
N GLY A 296 2.51 13.11 3.79
CA GLY A 296 2.48 12.16 2.69
C GLY A 296 2.14 10.75 3.17
N PHE A 297 2.37 9.76 2.31
CA PHE A 297 2.14 8.36 2.64
C PHE A 297 2.97 7.43 1.74
N LYS A 298 3.18 6.21 2.23
CA LYS A 298 3.78 5.09 1.51
C LYS A 298 2.78 3.95 1.49
N VAL A 299 2.68 3.26 0.36
CA VAL A 299 1.87 2.06 0.22
C VAL A 299 2.68 0.89 -0.32
N GLN A 300 2.19 -0.28 0.00
CA GLN A 300 2.53 -1.55 -0.59
C GLN A 300 1.34 -1.95 -1.45
N SER A 301 1.45 -1.81 -2.78
CA SER A 301 0.32 -2.00 -3.69
C SER A 301 0.52 -3.16 -4.65
N GLY A 302 -0.43 -4.08 -4.67
CA GLY A 302 -0.58 -5.15 -5.66
C GLY A 302 -1.90 -4.98 -6.42
N ARG A 303 -2.78 -5.99 -6.37
CA ARG A 303 -4.17 -5.84 -6.84
C ARG A 303 -5.00 -4.92 -5.94
N ILE A 304 -4.60 -4.82 -4.68
CA ILE A 304 -5.14 -3.98 -3.63
C ILE A 304 -3.98 -3.32 -2.86
N ILE A 305 -4.28 -2.50 -1.86
CA ILE A 305 -3.30 -1.96 -0.91
C ILE A 305 -3.03 -3.02 0.17
N ASP A 306 -1.89 -3.69 0.04
CA ASP A 306 -1.42 -4.72 0.97
C ASP A 306 -0.97 -4.12 2.30
N GLY A 307 -0.47 -2.88 2.28
CA GLY A 307 -0.08 -2.15 3.49
C GLY A 307 0.13 -0.65 3.25
N ALA A 308 0.11 0.14 4.32
CA ALA A 308 0.24 1.60 4.27
C ALA A 308 0.98 2.18 5.48
N GLN A 309 1.65 3.31 5.27
CA GLN A 309 2.31 4.14 6.30
C GLN A 309 2.05 5.61 5.98
N LEU A 310 1.68 6.41 6.97
CA LEU A 310 1.66 7.86 6.86
C LEU A 310 3.06 8.43 7.12
N ALA A 311 3.39 9.48 6.39
CA ALA A 311 4.51 10.34 6.70
C ALA A 311 4.01 11.54 7.52
N PHE A 312 4.72 11.89 8.59
CA PHE A 312 4.43 13.04 9.44
C PHE A 312 5.56 14.05 9.36
N GLY A 313 5.24 15.34 9.37
CA GLY A 313 6.22 16.42 9.38
C GLY A 313 5.74 17.63 10.18
N PRO A 314 6.66 18.48 10.68
CA PRO A 314 6.29 19.65 11.46
C PRO A 314 5.60 20.69 10.57
N LEU A 315 4.55 21.31 11.11
CA LEU A 315 3.85 22.40 10.45
C LEU A 315 4.56 23.73 10.75
N GLN A 316 5.03 24.40 9.71
CA GLN A 316 5.68 25.71 9.77
C GLN A 316 4.79 26.75 9.07
N GLY A 317 3.95 27.43 9.84
CA GLY A 317 2.92 28.32 9.29
C GLY A 317 1.90 27.53 8.48
N SER A 318 1.85 27.77 7.17
CA SER A 318 0.94 27.11 6.22
C SER A 318 1.55 25.92 5.48
N THR A 319 2.82 25.59 5.72
CA THR A 319 3.57 24.57 4.97
C THR A 319 4.10 23.48 5.87
N VAL A 320 4.20 22.26 5.35
CA VAL A 320 4.80 21.11 6.04
C VAL A 320 6.28 21.01 5.69
N ASP A 321 7.16 20.83 6.66
CA ASP A 321 8.58 20.58 6.35
C ASP A 321 8.80 19.11 5.96
N SER A 322 8.81 18.84 4.65
CA SER A 322 8.98 17.48 4.12
C SER A 322 10.38 16.91 4.35
N GLN A 323 11.39 17.75 4.61
CA GLN A 323 12.77 17.29 4.87
C GLN A 323 12.90 16.69 6.26
N GLN A 324 12.03 17.09 7.19
CA GLN A 324 11.92 16.54 8.54
C GLN A 324 10.85 15.46 8.65
N ALA A 325 10.30 15.00 7.51
CA ALA A 325 9.26 14.00 7.54
C ALA A 325 9.79 12.61 7.95
N TYR A 326 9.00 11.88 8.73
CA TYR A 326 9.27 10.49 9.09
C TYR A 326 8.04 9.61 8.85
N PHE A 327 8.26 8.32 8.62
CA PHE A 327 7.19 7.34 8.53
C PHE A 327 6.98 6.66 9.88
N ASP A 328 5.73 6.42 10.24
CA ASP A 328 5.33 5.74 11.48
C ASP A 328 5.15 4.22 11.27
N VAL A 329 4.46 3.54 12.19
CA VAL A 329 4.18 2.10 12.15
C VAL A 329 3.55 1.65 10.83
N HIS A 330 3.97 0.49 10.30
CA HIS A 330 3.38 -0.12 9.11
C HIS A 330 2.01 -0.73 9.41
N ALA A 331 0.98 -0.33 8.67
CA ALA A 331 -0.35 -0.92 8.71
C ALA A 331 -0.49 -1.98 7.61
N GLY A 332 -0.84 -3.22 7.96
CA GLY A 332 -1.01 -4.33 7.02
C GLY A 332 0.27 -5.12 6.72
N SER A 333 0.34 -5.73 5.54
CA SER A 333 1.41 -6.64 5.11
C SER A 333 2.46 -5.96 4.22
N PHE A 334 3.59 -6.63 4.02
CA PHE A 334 4.66 -6.17 3.14
C PHE A 334 4.56 -6.73 1.70
N GLY A 335 3.36 -7.16 1.28
CA GLY A 335 3.09 -7.64 -0.08
C GLY A 335 3.19 -6.54 -1.15
N GLY A 336 3.04 -6.90 -2.42
CA GLY A 336 2.95 -5.91 -3.51
C GLY A 336 4.24 -5.15 -3.82
N ARG A 337 4.11 -4.05 -4.56
CA ARG A 337 5.21 -3.15 -4.94
C ARG A 337 5.16 -1.88 -4.08
N PRO A 338 6.27 -1.45 -3.45
CA PRO A 338 6.29 -0.22 -2.69
C PRO A 338 6.15 1.00 -3.61
N SER A 339 5.41 1.99 -3.16
CA SER A 339 5.28 3.31 -3.79
C SER A 339 5.03 4.36 -2.71
N GLU A 340 5.48 5.59 -2.94
CA GLU A 340 5.35 6.67 -1.97
C GLU A 340 4.94 7.98 -2.65
N TYR A 341 4.29 8.83 -1.85
CA TYR A 341 3.89 10.17 -2.24
C TYR A 341 4.13 11.12 -1.05
N LEU A 342 4.91 12.16 -1.28
CA LEU A 342 5.08 13.29 -0.38
C LEU A 342 4.41 14.51 -1.00
N ALA A 343 3.80 15.36 -0.17
CA ALA A 343 3.02 16.50 -0.64
C ALA A 343 3.86 17.75 -0.93
N ASP A 344 5.21 17.63 -0.94
CA ASP A 344 6.16 18.70 -1.24
C ASP A 344 5.89 20.01 -0.48
N GLY A 345 5.58 19.87 0.80
CA GLY A 345 5.31 20.96 1.74
C GLY A 345 3.90 21.53 1.72
N LYS A 346 3.01 20.98 0.87
CA LYS A 346 1.57 21.25 0.95
C LYS A 346 0.96 20.55 2.16
N THR A 347 -0.08 21.15 2.71
CA THR A 347 -0.84 20.55 3.82
C THR A 347 -1.90 19.59 3.29
N ILE A 348 -2.25 18.59 4.10
CA ILE A 348 -3.21 17.55 3.74
C ILE A 348 -4.54 17.84 4.43
N ALA A 349 -5.61 17.93 3.64
CA ALA A 349 -6.97 18.18 4.11
C ALA A 349 -7.92 16.99 3.88
N GLY A 350 -7.42 15.81 3.55
CA GLY A 350 -8.28 14.64 3.37
C GLY A 350 -7.65 13.49 2.62
N VAL A 351 -8.48 12.48 2.38
CA VAL A 351 -8.13 11.25 1.66
C VAL A 351 -9.16 10.99 0.56
N TYR A 352 -8.71 10.30 -0.49
CA TYR A 352 -9.59 9.77 -1.53
C TYR A 352 -8.98 8.51 -2.12
N GLY A 353 -9.75 7.74 -2.86
CA GLY A 353 -9.26 6.48 -3.41
C GLY A 353 -10.37 5.63 -3.99
N THR A 354 -10.08 4.34 -4.13
CA THR A 354 -11.06 3.32 -4.51
C THR A 354 -10.95 2.10 -3.61
N TYR A 355 -12.06 1.38 -3.42
CA TYR A 355 -12.10 0.14 -2.66
C TYR A 355 -13.07 -0.86 -3.31
N GLN A 356 -12.89 -2.14 -3.02
CA GLN A 356 -13.83 -3.19 -3.42
C GLN A 356 -14.56 -3.67 -2.17
N LYS A 357 -15.89 -3.56 -2.13
CA LYS A 357 -16.70 -3.96 -0.98
C LYS A 357 -16.50 -5.43 -0.61
N GLY A 358 -16.32 -5.69 0.69
CA GLY A 358 -15.97 -7.01 1.23
C GLY A 358 -14.54 -7.45 0.93
N LYS A 359 -13.71 -6.56 0.38
CA LYS A 359 -12.30 -6.81 0.09
C LYS A 359 -11.43 -5.79 0.82
N SER A 360 -10.86 -4.85 0.08
CA SER A 360 -9.82 -3.94 0.54
C SER A 360 -9.75 -2.67 -0.29
N VAL A 361 -9.10 -1.66 0.26
CA VAL A 361 -8.69 -0.44 -0.45
C VAL A 361 -7.83 -0.86 -1.64
N SER A 362 -8.19 -0.38 -2.82
CA SER A 362 -7.49 -0.67 -4.09
C SER A 362 -6.53 0.46 -4.47
N SER A 363 -6.91 1.71 -4.18
CA SER A 363 -6.04 2.88 -4.30
C SER A 363 -6.25 3.88 -3.18
N LEU A 364 -5.22 4.67 -2.89
CA LEU A 364 -5.22 5.73 -1.89
C LEU A 364 -4.52 6.97 -2.46
N GLY A 365 -5.08 8.14 -2.19
CA GLY A 365 -4.52 9.45 -2.48
C GLY A 365 -4.90 10.44 -1.38
N LEU A 366 -4.25 11.60 -1.38
CA LEU A 366 -4.47 12.66 -0.40
C LEU A 366 -5.01 13.92 -1.06
N TYR A 367 -5.95 14.60 -0.41
CA TYR A 367 -6.33 15.95 -0.77
C TYR A 367 -5.28 16.92 -0.24
N VAL A 368 -4.61 17.65 -1.13
CA VAL A 368 -3.61 18.67 -0.81
C VAL A 368 -4.25 20.06 -0.84
N VAL A 369 -3.79 20.96 0.02
CA VAL A 369 -4.20 22.37 0.01
C VAL A 369 -3.01 23.22 -0.43
N ASP A 370 -3.16 23.89 -1.58
CA ASP A 370 -2.09 24.70 -2.17
C ASP A 370 -1.84 26.01 -1.41
N ARG A 371 -2.92 26.62 -0.89
CA ARG A 371 -2.87 27.89 -0.18
C ARG A 371 -3.69 27.80 1.08
N VAL A 372 -3.01 27.93 2.21
CA VAL A 372 -3.65 28.04 3.52
C VAL A 372 -3.36 29.42 4.09
N GLN A 373 -4.41 30.10 4.52
CA GLN A 373 -4.30 31.38 5.23
C GLN A 373 -4.35 31.10 6.73
N MET A 374 -3.54 31.79 7.52
CA MET A 374 -3.69 31.74 8.98
C MET A 374 -4.92 32.53 9.38
N ALA A 375 -5.78 31.95 10.23
CA ALA A 375 -6.93 32.67 10.76
C ALA A 375 -6.45 33.90 11.53
N GLY A 376 -7.05 35.06 11.25
CA GLY A 376 -6.62 36.34 11.81
C GLY A 376 -5.48 37.02 11.03
N ALA A 377 -4.93 36.39 9.98
CA ALA A 377 -4.27 37.18 8.94
C ALA A 377 -5.33 38.11 8.33
N PRO A 378 -5.04 39.41 8.15
CA PRO A 378 -5.93 40.32 7.45
C PRO A 378 -6.34 39.67 6.13
N PRO A 379 -7.64 39.72 5.73
CA PRO A 379 -8.09 39.09 4.50
C PRO A 379 -7.16 39.50 3.37
N GLU A 380 -6.56 38.53 2.67
CA GLU A 380 -5.63 38.83 1.59
C GLU A 380 -6.34 39.76 0.61
N HIS A 381 -5.90 41.02 0.56
CA HIS A 381 -6.50 41.98 -0.35
C HIS A 381 -6.31 41.48 -1.78
N GLU A 382 -7.40 41.50 -2.54
CA GLU A 382 -7.39 41.10 -3.94
C GLU A 382 -6.36 41.94 -4.70
N ILE A 383 -5.59 41.29 -5.59
CA ILE A 383 -4.68 42.03 -6.48
C ILE A 383 -5.55 42.94 -7.33
N ARG A 384 -5.34 44.25 -7.23
CA ARG A 384 -6.05 45.25 -8.01
C ARG A 384 -5.06 46.14 -8.74
N THR A 385 -5.51 46.77 -9.81
CA THR A 385 -4.74 47.80 -10.49
C THR A 385 -4.83 49.09 -9.70
N PHE A 386 -3.74 49.48 -9.05
CA PHE A 386 -3.58 50.80 -8.43
C PHE A 386 -3.10 51.79 -9.49
N THR A 387 -3.76 52.93 -9.56
CA THR A 387 -3.50 54.00 -10.53
C THR A 387 -2.92 55.20 -9.80
N SER A 388 -1.94 55.88 -10.40
CA SER A 388 -1.40 57.13 -9.86
C SER A 388 -2.41 58.27 -9.96
N ALA A 389 -2.27 59.31 -9.13
CA ALA A 389 -3.17 60.46 -9.07
C ALA A 389 -3.33 61.19 -10.42
N ASN A 390 -2.31 61.12 -11.28
CA ASN A 390 -2.31 61.70 -12.62
C ASN A 390 -2.73 60.71 -13.74
N GLY A 391 -3.08 59.47 -13.40
CA GLY A 391 -3.46 58.41 -14.34
C GLY A 391 -2.34 57.87 -15.23
N LYS A 392 -1.08 58.33 -15.07
CA LYS A 392 0.03 57.97 -15.96
C LYS A 392 0.66 56.62 -15.64
N PHE A 393 0.56 56.17 -14.40
CA PHE A 393 1.18 54.94 -13.94
C PHE A 393 0.13 54.04 -13.32
N THR A 394 0.16 52.77 -13.68
CA THR A 394 -0.67 51.72 -13.11
C THR A 394 0.22 50.59 -12.61
N ILE A 395 -0.18 49.94 -11.53
CA ILE A 395 0.52 48.80 -10.95
C ILE A 395 -0.50 47.79 -10.47
N GLU A 396 -0.40 46.55 -10.94
CA GLU A 396 -1.15 45.43 -10.38
C GLU A 396 -0.44 45.00 -9.10
N ALA A 397 -1.10 45.26 -7.97
CA ALA A 397 -0.55 44.97 -6.67
C ALA A 397 -1.66 44.68 -5.67
N ARG A 398 -1.26 44.10 -4.55
CA ARG A 398 -2.04 43.90 -3.34
C ARG A 398 -1.73 45.03 -2.36
N PHE A 399 -2.76 45.60 -1.74
CA PHE A 399 -2.56 46.50 -0.61
C PHE A 399 -2.05 45.71 0.60
N VAL A 400 -0.93 46.11 1.20
CA VAL A 400 -0.36 45.45 2.39
C VAL A 400 -0.74 46.20 3.66
N LYS A 401 -0.48 47.51 3.70
CA LYS A 401 -0.82 48.39 4.83
C LYS A 401 -0.64 49.87 4.49
N LEU A 402 -1.31 50.73 5.24
CA LEU A 402 -1.04 52.16 5.33
C LEU A 402 -0.11 52.41 6.52
N ASN A 403 1.06 52.97 6.25
CA ASN A 403 2.05 53.31 7.27
C ASN A 403 1.67 54.62 7.98
N GLU A 404 2.21 54.84 9.19
CA GLU A 404 1.96 56.06 9.98
C GLU A 404 2.44 57.35 9.28
N ASP A 405 3.39 57.24 8.33
CA ASP A 405 3.90 58.34 7.51
C ASP A 405 2.98 58.72 6.33
N GLY A 406 1.81 58.09 6.20
CA GLY A 406 0.88 58.30 5.10
C GLY A 406 1.27 57.62 3.78
N THR A 407 2.27 56.73 3.80
CA THR A 407 2.63 55.91 2.64
C THR A 407 1.87 54.59 2.63
N VAL A 408 1.42 54.16 1.46
CA VAL A 408 0.85 52.83 1.23
C VAL A 408 1.95 51.87 0.80
N SER A 409 1.98 50.70 1.43
CA SER A 409 2.83 49.58 1.00
C SER A 409 1.99 48.65 0.12
N LEU A 410 2.41 48.49 -1.12
CA LEU A 410 1.79 47.63 -2.13
C LEU A 410 2.74 46.47 -2.44
N GLU A 411 2.22 45.27 -2.66
CA GLU A 411 3.01 44.08 -3.03
C GLU A 411 2.54 43.57 -4.38
N LYS A 412 3.44 43.49 -5.36
CA LYS A 412 3.11 43.01 -6.70
C LYS A 412 2.94 41.49 -6.71
N GLU A 413 2.47 40.96 -7.84
CA GLU A 413 2.37 39.51 -8.08
C GLU A 413 3.72 38.77 -7.94
N ASP A 414 4.84 39.44 -8.23
CA ASP A 414 6.20 38.90 -8.06
C ASP A 414 6.72 38.93 -6.61
N GLY A 415 5.90 39.39 -5.65
CA GLY A 415 6.27 39.54 -4.24
C GLY A 415 7.12 40.79 -3.93
N SER A 416 7.50 41.59 -4.94
CA SER A 416 8.22 42.84 -4.71
C SER A 416 7.30 43.88 -4.07
N LYS A 417 7.84 44.62 -3.09
CA LYS A 417 7.11 45.64 -2.35
C LYS A 417 7.42 47.03 -2.88
N VAL A 418 6.39 47.81 -3.17
CA VAL A 418 6.47 49.19 -3.61
C VAL A 418 5.82 50.08 -2.54
N LYS A 419 6.48 51.18 -2.19
CA LYS A 419 5.91 52.21 -1.32
C LYS A 419 5.55 53.42 -2.16
N ALA A 420 4.33 53.93 -1.98
CA ALA A 420 3.87 55.15 -2.64
C ALA A 420 3.15 56.03 -1.61
N PRO A 421 3.26 57.37 -1.66
CA PRO A 421 2.41 58.24 -0.84
C PRO A 421 0.92 58.00 -1.15
N LEU A 422 0.04 57.98 -0.15
CA LEU A 422 -1.41 57.81 -0.39
C LEU A 422 -1.96 58.86 -1.36
N ALA A 423 -1.51 60.11 -1.22
CA ALA A 423 -1.88 61.22 -2.11
C ALA A 423 -1.40 61.06 -3.56
N SER A 424 -0.47 60.13 -3.82
CA SER A 424 0.02 59.83 -5.17
C SER A 424 -0.84 58.79 -5.91
N LEU A 425 -1.82 58.19 -5.25
CA LEU A 425 -2.80 57.28 -5.86
C LEU A 425 -4.02 58.05 -6.41
N SER A 426 -4.78 57.41 -7.30
CA SER A 426 -6.06 57.91 -7.79
C SER A 426 -7.07 58.09 -6.65
N ALA A 427 -8.07 58.95 -6.82
CA ALA A 427 -9.09 59.16 -5.80
C ALA A 427 -9.87 57.87 -5.47
N GLU A 428 -10.10 57.01 -6.46
CA GLU A 428 -10.77 55.71 -6.29
C GLU A 428 -9.91 54.74 -5.46
N ASP A 429 -8.61 54.69 -5.74
CA ASP A 429 -7.69 53.84 -4.98
C ASP A 429 -7.46 54.37 -3.57
N GLN A 430 -7.45 55.70 -3.38
CA GLN A 430 -7.42 56.31 -2.05
C GLN A 430 -8.66 55.94 -1.24
N ALA A 431 -9.85 55.99 -1.85
CA ALA A 431 -11.10 55.60 -1.20
C ALA A 431 -11.07 54.12 -0.77
N TYR A 432 -10.57 53.24 -1.64
CA TYR A 432 -10.40 51.82 -1.32
C TYR A 432 -9.42 51.60 -0.16
N VAL A 433 -8.24 52.23 -0.19
CA VAL A 433 -7.27 52.11 0.92
C VAL A 433 -7.88 52.55 2.24
N ASN A 434 -8.67 53.64 2.22
CA ASN A 434 -9.34 54.15 3.42
C ASN A 434 -10.52 53.28 3.87
N SER A 435 -11.19 52.57 2.97
CA SER A 435 -12.28 51.64 3.34
C SER A 435 -11.77 50.31 3.90
N VAL A 436 -10.53 49.97 3.57
CA VAL A 436 -9.87 48.72 3.97
C VAL A 436 -9.08 48.85 5.27
N ARG A 437 -8.71 50.08 5.65
CA ARG A 437 -8.13 50.40 6.96
C ARG A 437 -9.10 50.04 8.09
#